data_AF-A0A9X5MMP7-F1
#
_entry.id   AF-A0A9X5MMP7-F1
#
_cell.length_a   1.000
_cell.length_b   1.000
_cell.length_c   1.000
_cell.angle_alpha   90.00
_cell.angle_beta   90.00
_cell.angle_gamma   90.00
#
_symmetry.space_group_name_H-M   'P 1'
#
loop_
_entity.id
_entity.type
_entity.pdbx_description
1 polymer ?
#
loop_
_entity_poly.entity_id
_entity_poly.type
_entity_poly.pdbx_seq_one_letter_code
_entity_poly.pdbx_strand_id
1 'polypeptide(L)'
;MSQILPPSSANNLTYGSQVVTGDGVIALDLVVVIDTSGSMADESSDLSKEVDDAIQAALEKCPSKLRVTFLGIEGTWEETKFDQSVSDYLKALGVPESRLQARKPFKEADGRDHAGNREDLCRAVIDLSQYFDWRDGARRAIFVLGDEGMEGGGGVLTNEAVRKNDEAIAVAQNEKVKVYTYQGTPDDKITNLDRFPSIADRDSITKEYERLAKQTGGRSYIYTTGIAQFSLVLQEILCDSLTLPNIPKPNKKAPDCNQVCAQLSSIISTVNTLAEIINKVIDSCCKEEGNNHHIPTKDCDC
;
A
#
# COMPACT_ATOMS: atom_id res chain seq x y z
N MET A 1 -9.07 -39.45 24.20
CA MET A 1 -8.09 -38.39 24.49
C MET A 1 -7.10 -38.39 23.32
N SER A 2 -7.36 -37.59 22.28
CA SER A 2 -6.43 -37.44 21.16
C SER A 2 -5.50 -36.28 21.45
N GLN A 3 -4.20 -36.58 21.51
CA GLN A 3 -3.15 -35.59 21.61
C GLN A 3 -3.01 -34.88 20.25
N ILE A 4 -3.28 -33.58 20.24
CA ILE A 4 -2.96 -32.69 19.13
C ILE A 4 -1.47 -32.37 19.27
N LEU A 5 -0.65 -32.93 18.38
CA LEU A 5 0.75 -32.53 18.24
C LEU A 5 0.81 -31.13 17.59
N PRO A 6 1.68 -30.22 18.08
CA PRO A 6 1.89 -28.94 17.42
C PRO A 6 2.62 -29.18 16.07
N PRO A 7 2.28 -28.43 15.00
CA PRO A 7 2.96 -28.58 13.73
C PRO A 7 4.42 -28.10 13.85
N SER A 8 5.33 -28.91 13.30
CA SER A 8 6.78 -28.68 13.33
C SER A 8 7.18 -27.50 12.46
N SER A 9 8.16 -26.74 12.95
CA SER A 9 8.88 -25.67 12.27
C SER A 9 9.74 -26.18 11.11
N ALA A 10 9.12 -26.44 9.97
CA ALA A 10 9.76 -26.54 8.66
C ALA A 10 8.64 -26.80 7.66
N ASN A 11 8.05 -25.74 7.08
CA ASN A 11 7.20 -25.79 5.90
C ASN A 11 6.76 -24.35 5.56
N ASN A 12 7.51 -23.68 4.69
CA ASN A 12 6.94 -22.57 3.89
C ASN A 12 5.89 -23.20 2.96
N LEU A 13 4.67 -23.34 3.46
CA LEU A 13 3.53 -23.75 2.66
C LEU A 13 2.99 -22.50 1.96
N THR A 14 3.50 -22.24 0.76
CA THR A 14 2.83 -21.39 -0.22
C THR A 14 1.64 -22.16 -0.76
N TYR A 15 0.49 -22.06 -0.09
CA TYR A 15 -0.79 -22.33 -0.74
C TYR A 15 -1.31 -21.01 -1.31
N GLY A 16 -1.99 -21.06 -2.47
CA GLY A 16 -2.54 -19.90 -3.19
C GLY A 16 -3.12 -18.79 -2.30
N SER A 17 -3.06 -17.56 -2.79
CA SER A 17 -3.35 -16.30 -2.09
C SER A 17 -2.62 -16.03 -0.75
N GLN A 18 -2.00 -16.97 -0.03
CA GLN A 18 -1.50 -16.72 1.33
C GLN A 18 -0.07 -17.22 1.61
N VAL A 19 0.72 -16.39 2.29
CA VAL A 19 2.08 -16.70 2.77
C VAL A 19 2.13 -16.56 4.28
N VAL A 20 2.59 -17.60 5.00
CA VAL A 20 2.83 -17.55 6.45
C VAL A 20 4.31 -17.83 6.72
N THR A 21 5.01 -16.88 7.33
CA THR A 21 6.47 -16.94 7.49
C THR A 21 6.96 -16.05 8.65
N GLY A 22 8.26 -16.09 8.92
CA GLY A 22 8.92 -15.28 9.94
C GLY A 22 8.77 -15.82 11.37
N ASP A 23 9.72 -15.44 12.22
CA ASP A 23 9.90 -15.94 13.58
C ASP A 23 9.89 -14.81 14.64
N GLY A 24 9.52 -13.60 14.24
CA GLY A 24 9.44 -12.45 15.15
C GLY A 24 8.34 -12.59 16.20
N VAL A 25 8.48 -11.83 17.29
CA VAL A 25 7.56 -11.90 18.44
C VAL A 25 6.22 -11.19 18.21
N ILE A 26 6.14 -10.31 17.22
CA ILE A 26 4.91 -9.60 16.84
C ILE A 26 4.26 -10.37 15.70
N ALA A 27 3.02 -10.84 15.91
CA ALA A 27 2.19 -11.34 14.82
C ALA A 27 1.72 -10.16 13.96
N LEU A 28 1.88 -10.28 12.63
CA LEU A 28 1.44 -9.30 11.66
C LEU A 28 0.63 -10.00 10.58
N ASP A 29 -0.61 -9.55 10.37
CA ASP A 29 -1.45 -9.91 9.25
C ASP A 29 -1.51 -8.73 8.28
N LEU A 30 -1.09 -8.97 7.04
CA LEU A 30 -1.20 -8.04 5.93
C LEU A 30 -2.13 -8.63 4.87
N VAL A 31 -3.12 -7.86 4.44
CA VAL A 31 -3.94 -8.21 3.27
C VAL A 31 -3.58 -7.24 2.14
N VAL A 32 -3.04 -7.75 1.06
CA VAL A 32 -2.77 -6.98 -0.17
C VAL A 32 -3.95 -7.15 -1.10
N VAL A 33 -4.58 -6.05 -1.47
CA VAL A 33 -5.80 -6.03 -2.29
C VAL A 33 -5.54 -5.22 -3.54
N ILE A 34 -5.86 -5.77 -4.70
CA ILE A 34 -5.68 -5.09 -5.97
C ILE A 34 -7.00 -4.96 -6.71
N ASP A 35 -7.19 -3.81 -7.32
CA ASP A 35 -8.14 -3.62 -8.39
C ASP A 35 -7.88 -4.63 -9.53
N THR A 36 -8.97 -5.13 -10.11
CA THR A 36 -8.96 -6.17 -11.15
C THR A 36 -9.47 -5.64 -12.50
N SER A 37 -9.46 -4.32 -12.67
CA SER A 37 -9.60 -3.61 -13.94
C SER A 37 -8.44 -3.93 -14.89
N GLY A 38 -8.66 -3.80 -16.19
CA GLY A 38 -7.65 -4.16 -17.20
C GLY A 38 -6.35 -3.36 -17.10
N SER A 39 -6.37 -2.16 -16.53
CA SER A 39 -5.21 -1.27 -16.38
C SER A 39 -4.25 -1.72 -15.29
N MET A 40 -4.70 -2.54 -14.33
CA MET A 40 -3.88 -3.01 -13.21
C MET A 40 -3.16 -4.36 -13.47
N ALA A 41 -3.20 -4.84 -14.72
CA ALA A 41 -2.70 -6.16 -15.09
C ALA A 41 -1.18 -6.31 -14.93
N ASP A 42 -0.41 -5.30 -15.34
CA ASP A 42 1.04 -5.29 -15.18
C ASP A 42 1.45 -5.13 -13.72
N GLU A 43 0.79 -4.25 -12.94
CA GLU A 43 1.04 -4.17 -11.50
C GLU A 43 0.79 -5.52 -10.80
N SER A 44 -0.27 -6.25 -11.17
CA SER A 44 -0.56 -7.57 -10.59
C SER A 44 0.56 -8.59 -10.85
N SER A 45 1.12 -8.54 -12.06
CA SER A 45 2.17 -9.44 -12.51
C SER A 45 3.50 -9.11 -11.85
N ASP A 46 3.87 -7.85 -11.81
CA ASP A 46 5.15 -7.40 -11.27
C ASP A 46 5.20 -7.55 -9.75
N LEU A 47 4.09 -7.25 -9.06
CA LEU A 47 3.94 -7.54 -7.64
C LEU A 47 4.15 -9.03 -7.33
N SER A 48 3.53 -9.90 -8.11
CA SER A 48 3.63 -11.35 -7.88
C SER A 48 5.04 -11.89 -8.06
N LYS A 49 5.87 -11.26 -8.91
CA LYS A 49 7.28 -11.62 -9.12
C LYS A 49 8.17 -11.13 -7.99
N GLU A 50 7.96 -9.91 -7.47
CA GLU A 50 8.88 -9.26 -6.52
C GLU A 50 8.55 -9.51 -5.05
N VAL A 51 7.32 -9.90 -4.72
CA VAL A 51 6.86 -9.88 -3.32
C VAL A 51 7.56 -10.86 -2.40
N ASP A 52 7.97 -12.03 -2.89
CA ASP A 52 8.63 -13.02 -2.03
C ASP A 52 10.01 -12.49 -1.56
N ASP A 53 10.76 -11.85 -2.46
CA ASP A 53 12.03 -11.18 -2.13
C ASP A 53 11.83 -9.99 -1.19
N ALA A 54 10.77 -9.20 -1.42
CA ALA A 54 10.42 -8.07 -0.56
C ALA A 54 10.04 -8.50 0.86
N ILE A 55 9.27 -9.58 0.99
CA ILE A 55 8.93 -10.19 2.28
C ILE A 55 10.19 -10.66 2.99
N GLN A 56 11.08 -11.38 2.29
CA GLN A 56 12.33 -11.86 2.88
C GLN A 56 13.18 -10.68 3.39
N ALA A 57 13.40 -9.67 2.55
CA ALA A 57 14.18 -8.49 2.90
C ALA A 57 13.56 -7.72 4.07
N ALA A 58 12.22 -7.66 4.16
CA ALA A 58 11.53 -7.03 5.28
C ALA A 58 11.72 -7.81 6.59
N LEU A 59 11.58 -9.14 6.56
CA LEU A 59 11.74 -9.98 7.76
C LEU A 59 13.14 -9.90 8.37
N GLU A 60 14.17 -9.70 7.55
CA GLU A 60 15.54 -9.46 8.04
C GLU A 60 15.68 -8.14 8.80
N LYS A 61 14.96 -7.09 8.37
CA LYS A 61 15.03 -5.74 8.98
C LYS A 61 14.05 -5.55 10.14
N CYS A 62 12.87 -6.13 10.03
CA CYS A 62 11.77 -5.96 10.97
C CYS A 62 11.08 -7.32 11.21
N PRO A 63 11.68 -8.18 12.07
CA PRO A 63 11.19 -9.52 12.31
C PRO A 63 9.75 -9.55 12.83
N SER A 64 8.90 -10.34 12.17
CA SER A 64 7.52 -10.56 12.57
C SER A 64 7.10 -12.00 12.29
N LYS A 65 6.06 -12.47 12.96
CA LYS A 65 5.36 -13.70 12.59
C LYS A 65 4.30 -13.33 11.55
N LEU A 66 4.74 -13.19 10.31
CA LEU A 66 3.97 -12.63 9.20
C LEU A 66 2.96 -13.62 8.62
N ARG A 67 1.78 -13.12 8.30
CA ARG A 67 0.82 -13.74 7.38
C ARG A 67 0.41 -12.69 6.35
N VAL A 68 0.68 -12.93 5.08
CA VAL A 68 0.25 -12.07 3.97
C VAL A 68 -0.81 -12.79 3.16
N THR A 69 -1.92 -12.14 2.84
CA THR A 69 -2.96 -12.66 1.93
C THR A 69 -3.12 -11.71 0.74
N PHE A 70 -3.22 -12.22 -0.48
CA PHE A 70 -3.33 -11.48 -1.73
C PHE A 70 -4.71 -11.71 -2.32
N LEU A 71 -5.50 -10.65 -2.54
CA LEU A 71 -6.87 -10.74 -3.00
C LEU A 71 -7.14 -9.72 -4.11
N GLY A 72 -7.90 -10.11 -5.13
CA GLY A 72 -8.54 -9.14 -6.01
C GLY A 72 -9.77 -8.54 -5.33
N ILE A 73 -10.21 -7.34 -5.71
CA ILE A 73 -11.46 -6.76 -5.18
C ILE A 73 -12.66 -7.64 -5.58
N GLU A 74 -12.99 -7.68 -6.88
CA GLU A 74 -14.09 -8.46 -7.45
C GLU A 74 -13.64 -9.14 -8.76
N GLY A 75 -12.54 -9.91 -8.65
CA GLY A 75 -11.92 -10.61 -9.75
C GLY A 75 -10.65 -11.33 -9.32
N THR A 76 -9.94 -11.88 -10.30
CA THR A 76 -8.68 -12.60 -10.12
C THR A 76 -7.76 -12.32 -11.30
N TRP A 77 -6.46 -12.50 -11.09
CA TRP A 77 -5.45 -12.44 -12.12
C TRP A 77 -4.78 -13.81 -12.28
N GLU A 78 -4.94 -14.43 -13.44
CA GLU A 78 -4.30 -15.72 -13.73
C GLU A 78 -2.77 -15.61 -13.66
N GLU A 79 -2.10 -16.67 -13.22
CA GLU A 79 -0.63 -16.72 -13.09
C GLU A 79 -0.02 -15.68 -12.12
N THR A 80 -0.84 -15.11 -11.24
CA THR A 80 -0.42 -14.18 -10.17
C THR A 80 -0.75 -14.74 -8.78
N LYS A 81 -0.39 -14.02 -7.72
CA LYS A 81 -0.83 -14.34 -6.35
C LYS A 81 -2.29 -13.94 -6.07
N PHE A 82 -2.94 -13.21 -6.98
CA PHE A 82 -4.32 -12.73 -6.85
C PHE A 82 -5.31 -13.71 -7.48
N ASP A 83 -5.32 -14.95 -7.02
CA ASP A 83 -6.15 -16.05 -7.53
C ASP A 83 -7.50 -16.18 -6.81
N GLN A 84 -7.83 -15.25 -5.91
CA GLN A 84 -9.09 -15.20 -5.18
C GLN A 84 -9.57 -13.75 -4.97
N SER A 85 -10.89 -13.53 -5.03
CA SER A 85 -11.49 -12.22 -4.70
C SER A 85 -11.73 -12.04 -3.20
N VAL A 86 -11.86 -10.80 -2.73
CA VAL A 86 -12.22 -10.47 -1.35
C VAL A 86 -13.54 -11.12 -0.97
N SER A 87 -14.57 -10.98 -1.81
CA SER A 87 -15.88 -11.58 -1.55
C SER A 87 -15.82 -13.10 -1.45
N ASP A 88 -15.12 -13.77 -2.36
CA ASP A 88 -15.02 -15.23 -2.33
C ASP A 88 -14.24 -15.72 -1.12
N TYR A 89 -13.18 -15.02 -0.72
CA TYR A 89 -12.43 -15.30 0.49
C TYR A 89 -13.32 -15.20 1.74
N LEU A 90 -14.03 -14.09 1.92
CA LEU A 90 -14.89 -13.86 3.08
C LEU A 90 -16.09 -14.82 3.12
N LYS A 91 -16.70 -15.13 1.96
CA LYS A 91 -17.76 -16.16 1.88
C LYS A 91 -17.24 -17.54 2.27
N ALA A 92 -16.00 -17.89 1.91
CA ALA A 92 -15.39 -19.16 2.30
C ALA A 92 -15.15 -19.25 3.82
N LEU A 93 -14.97 -18.10 4.50
CA LEU A 93 -14.96 -18.00 5.97
C LEU A 93 -16.37 -18.10 6.61
N GLY A 94 -17.42 -18.18 5.80
CA GLY A 94 -18.81 -18.27 6.24
C GLY A 94 -19.51 -16.92 6.42
N VAL A 95 -18.93 -15.83 5.92
CA VAL A 95 -19.59 -14.51 5.94
C VAL A 95 -20.74 -14.52 4.94
N PRO A 96 -21.99 -14.22 5.36
CA PRO A 96 -23.11 -14.17 4.43
C PRO A 96 -22.94 -13.03 3.42
N GLU A 97 -23.22 -13.28 2.14
CA GLU A 97 -23.17 -12.27 1.06
C GLU A 97 -23.98 -11.01 1.43
N SER A 98 -25.11 -11.16 2.13
CA SER A 98 -25.94 -10.04 2.58
C SER A 98 -25.29 -9.10 3.60
N ARG A 99 -24.11 -9.45 4.13
CA ARG A 99 -23.32 -8.61 5.04
C ARG A 99 -22.16 -7.89 4.35
N LEU A 100 -21.81 -8.31 3.14
CA LEU A 100 -20.73 -7.71 2.38
C LEU A 100 -21.22 -6.42 1.72
N GLN A 101 -20.35 -5.41 1.70
CA GLN A 101 -20.54 -4.17 0.94
C GLN A 101 -20.25 -4.37 -0.55
N ALA A 102 -19.48 -5.40 -0.89
CA ALA A 102 -19.21 -5.80 -2.26
C ALA A 102 -20.45 -5.77 -3.15
N ARG A 103 -20.32 -5.14 -4.32
CA ARG A 103 -21.39 -5.05 -5.30
C ARG A 103 -21.29 -6.22 -6.26
N LYS A 104 -22.46 -6.75 -6.66
CA LYS A 104 -22.53 -7.64 -7.82
C LYS A 104 -22.00 -6.89 -9.06
N PRO A 105 -21.42 -7.58 -10.04
CA PRO A 105 -21.08 -6.97 -11.32
C PRO A 105 -22.27 -6.18 -11.86
N PHE A 106 -22.02 -4.92 -12.16
CA PHE A 106 -23.04 -4.00 -12.63
C PHE A 106 -22.46 -3.14 -13.74
N LYS A 107 -23.34 -2.65 -14.61
CA LYS A 107 -23.00 -1.62 -15.58
C LYS A 107 -23.41 -0.28 -15.00
N GLU A 108 -22.60 0.73 -15.21
CA GLU A 108 -22.92 2.09 -14.76
C GLU A 108 -24.20 2.60 -15.45
N ALA A 109 -24.72 3.74 -14.98
CA ALA A 109 -25.97 4.34 -15.48
C ALA A 109 -25.93 4.65 -16.99
N ASP A 110 -24.75 4.77 -17.60
CA ASP A 110 -24.55 4.96 -19.04
C ASP A 110 -24.57 3.64 -19.85
N GLY A 111 -24.79 2.50 -19.18
CA GLY A 111 -24.90 1.17 -19.78
C GLY A 111 -23.55 0.54 -20.14
N ARG A 112 -22.43 1.10 -19.67
CA ARG A 112 -21.07 0.60 -19.93
C ARG A 112 -20.50 -0.09 -18.70
N ASP A 113 -19.56 -0.99 -18.96
CA ASP A 113 -18.82 -1.75 -17.95
C ASP A 113 -17.49 -1.02 -17.76
N HIS A 114 -17.42 -0.16 -16.74
CA HIS A 114 -16.24 0.65 -16.40
C HIS A 114 -15.35 -0.09 -15.40
N ALA A 115 -15.33 -1.42 -15.42
CA ALA A 115 -14.76 -2.28 -14.37
C ALA A 115 -15.43 -2.15 -12.98
N GLY A 116 -16.00 -1.00 -12.60
CA GLY A 116 -17.09 -0.85 -11.64
C GLY A 116 -16.83 -1.51 -10.29
N ASN A 117 -17.49 -2.65 -10.02
CA ASN A 117 -17.30 -3.35 -8.75
C ASN A 117 -15.86 -3.87 -8.54
N ARG A 118 -15.06 -3.95 -9.60
CA ARG A 118 -13.63 -4.34 -9.56
C ARG A 118 -12.73 -3.26 -8.99
N GLU A 119 -13.20 -2.02 -8.93
CA GLU A 119 -12.46 -0.84 -8.46
C GLU A 119 -12.97 -0.32 -7.10
N ASP A 120 -13.88 -1.07 -6.46
CA ASP A 120 -14.50 -0.73 -5.17
C ASP A 120 -13.57 -0.88 -3.96
N LEU A 121 -12.43 -0.18 -3.99
CA LEU A 121 -11.39 -0.20 -2.97
C LEU A 121 -11.94 0.08 -1.56
N CYS A 122 -12.81 1.10 -1.44
CA CYS A 122 -13.39 1.45 -0.13
C CYS A 122 -14.25 0.31 0.43
N ARG A 123 -15.01 -0.38 -0.40
CA ARG A 123 -15.88 -1.50 0.03
C ARG A 123 -15.06 -2.71 0.42
N ALA A 124 -14.02 -3.03 -0.36
CA ALA A 124 -13.07 -4.08 0.00
C ALA A 124 -12.41 -3.81 1.35
N VAL A 125 -11.99 -2.57 1.63
CA VAL A 125 -11.44 -2.17 2.94
C VAL A 125 -12.46 -2.37 4.06
N ILE A 126 -13.72 -1.99 3.86
CA ILE A 126 -14.79 -2.18 4.86
C ILE A 126 -14.96 -3.67 5.17
N ASP A 127 -15.14 -4.49 4.14
CA ASP A 127 -15.43 -5.91 4.27
C ASP A 127 -14.28 -6.66 4.94
N LEU A 128 -13.04 -6.40 4.52
CA LEU A 128 -11.84 -7.00 5.14
C LEU A 128 -11.63 -6.54 6.57
N SER A 129 -11.84 -5.25 6.85
CA SER A 129 -11.67 -4.73 8.21
C SER A 129 -12.61 -5.44 9.18
N GLN A 130 -13.87 -5.69 8.79
CA GLN A 130 -14.89 -6.29 9.64
C GLN A 130 -14.81 -7.82 9.73
N TYR A 131 -14.49 -8.49 8.61
CA TYR A 131 -14.78 -9.92 8.48
C TYR A 131 -13.57 -10.80 8.16
N PHE A 132 -12.40 -10.22 7.90
CA PHE A 132 -11.19 -11.01 7.71
C PHE A 132 -10.84 -11.79 8.98
N ASP A 133 -10.21 -12.96 8.82
CA ASP A 133 -9.88 -13.90 9.89
C ASP A 133 -8.63 -13.48 10.67
N TRP A 134 -8.51 -12.20 11.06
CA TRP A 134 -7.37 -11.63 11.76
C TRP A 134 -6.94 -12.49 12.96
N ARG A 135 -5.65 -12.86 13.05
CA ARG A 135 -5.11 -13.62 14.18
C ARG A 135 -5.23 -12.81 15.47
N ASP A 136 -5.56 -13.50 16.55
CA ASP A 136 -5.65 -12.89 17.87
C ASP A 136 -4.34 -12.16 18.25
N GLY A 137 -4.48 -10.88 18.60
CA GLY A 137 -3.35 -10.02 18.99
C GLY A 137 -2.43 -9.59 17.85
N ALA A 138 -2.67 -10.03 16.60
CA ALA A 138 -1.88 -9.59 15.46
C ALA A 138 -2.09 -8.10 15.16
N ARG A 139 -1.03 -7.46 14.66
CA ARG A 139 -1.14 -6.20 13.93
C ARG A 139 -1.90 -6.46 12.63
N ARG A 140 -2.80 -5.56 12.27
CA ARG A 140 -3.71 -5.70 11.13
C ARG A 140 -3.41 -4.59 10.13
N ALA A 141 -3.05 -4.97 8.92
CA ALA A 141 -2.79 -4.05 7.84
C ALA A 141 -3.52 -4.48 6.58
N ILE A 142 -4.00 -3.51 5.83
CA ILE A 142 -4.47 -3.68 4.46
C ILE A 142 -3.61 -2.80 3.57
N PHE A 143 -3.10 -3.34 2.47
CA PHE A 143 -2.46 -2.58 1.41
C PHE A 143 -3.32 -2.66 0.16
N VAL A 144 -3.96 -1.55 -0.21
CA VAL A 144 -4.88 -1.48 -1.34
C VAL A 144 -4.25 -0.76 -2.53
N LEU A 145 -4.44 -1.32 -3.72
CA LEU A 145 -3.90 -0.85 -4.99
C LEU A 145 -5.02 -0.62 -6.00
N GLY A 146 -5.03 0.53 -6.64
CA GLY A 146 -5.83 0.84 -7.83
C GLY A 146 -5.28 2.09 -8.50
N ASP A 147 -5.80 2.49 -9.65
CA ASP A 147 -5.31 3.62 -10.44
C ASP A 147 -6.32 4.76 -10.60
N GLU A 148 -7.60 4.49 -10.29
CA GLU A 148 -8.73 5.42 -10.44
C GLU A 148 -9.52 5.64 -9.14
N GLY A 149 -10.76 6.15 -9.23
CA GLY A 149 -11.63 6.40 -8.09
C GLY A 149 -11.92 5.15 -7.24
N MET A 150 -11.94 5.29 -5.90
CA MET A 150 -12.03 4.16 -4.96
C MET A 150 -13.45 3.61 -4.70
N GLU A 151 -14.42 4.00 -5.52
CA GLU A 151 -15.84 3.60 -5.44
C GLU A 151 -16.39 3.55 -6.87
N GLY A 152 -16.21 2.42 -7.53
CA GLY A 152 -16.64 2.21 -8.92
C GLY A 152 -15.68 2.72 -10.00
N GLY A 153 -14.45 3.10 -9.64
CA GLY A 153 -13.47 3.64 -10.59
C GLY A 153 -13.72 5.09 -10.98
N GLY A 154 -13.24 5.45 -12.16
CA GLY A 154 -13.55 6.72 -12.80
C GLY A 154 -12.63 7.86 -12.38
N GLY A 155 -12.39 8.76 -13.34
CA GLY A 155 -11.50 9.90 -13.19
C GLY A 155 -12.10 11.13 -12.50
N VAL A 156 -13.33 11.08 -11.97
CA VAL A 156 -13.99 12.24 -11.32
C VAL A 156 -14.46 11.87 -9.91
N LEU A 157 -13.99 12.65 -8.93
CA LEU A 157 -14.39 12.44 -7.54
C LEU A 157 -15.86 12.81 -7.29
N THR A 158 -16.66 11.84 -6.86
CA THR A 158 -18.06 12.05 -6.50
C THR A 158 -18.26 12.22 -5.00
N ASN A 159 -19.35 12.86 -4.59
CA ASN A 159 -19.74 12.95 -3.18
C ASN A 159 -20.04 11.56 -2.56
N GLU A 160 -20.43 10.59 -3.38
CA GLU A 160 -20.66 9.22 -2.93
C GLU A 160 -19.34 8.52 -2.60
N ALA A 161 -18.33 8.65 -3.47
CA ALA A 161 -16.99 8.16 -3.21
C ALA A 161 -16.38 8.76 -1.92
N VAL A 162 -16.55 10.08 -1.70
CA VAL A 162 -16.09 10.73 -0.45
C VAL A 162 -16.78 10.13 0.79
N ARG A 163 -18.11 9.96 0.75
CA ARG A 163 -18.87 9.36 1.86
C ARG A 163 -18.49 7.91 2.10
N LYS A 164 -18.24 7.15 1.04
CA LYS A 164 -17.84 5.75 1.19
C LYS A 164 -16.43 5.63 1.75
N ASN A 165 -15.53 6.53 1.39
CA ASN A 165 -14.21 6.61 1.99
C ASN A 165 -14.28 7.03 3.48
N ASP A 166 -15.21 7.92 3.86
CA ASP A 166 -15.48 8.21 5.29
C ASP A 166 -15.88 6.95 6.07
N GLU A 167 -16.74 6.12 5.47
CA GLU A 167 -17.18 4.84 6.06
C GLU A 167 -16.00 3.87 6.19
N ALA A 168 -15.19 3.71 5.14
CA ALA A 168 -14.01 2.85 5.16
C ALA A 168 -13.00 3.26 6.24
N ILE A 169 -12.73 4.56 6.38
CA ILE A 169 -11.88 5.10 7.44
C ILE A 169 -12.45 4.77 8.81
N ALA A 170 -13.74 5.04 9.03
CA ALA A 170 -14.38 4.81 10.33
C ALA A 170 -14.35 3.33 10.73
N VAL A 171 -14.63 2.43 9.79
CA VAL A 171 -14.60 0.98 10.02
C VAL A 171 -13.17 0.51 10.29
N ALA A 172 -12.18 0.89 9.47
CA ALA A 172 -10.80 0.50 9.68
C ALA A 172 -10.25 1.02 11.02
N GLN A 173 -10.60 2.25 11.42
CA GLN A 173 -10.26 2.79 12.74
C GLN A 173 -10.88 1.99 13.89
N ASN A 174 -12.17 1.62 13.77
CA ASN A 174 -12.86 0.82 14.78
C ASN A 174 -12.21 -0.57 14.95
N GLU A 175 -11.87 -1.20 13.82
CA GLU A 175 -11.25 -2.52 13.77
C GLU A 175 -9.74 -2.51 13.97
N LYS A 176 -9.15 -1.32 14.19
CA LYS A 176 -7.72 -1.08 14.40
C LYS A 176 -6.86 -1.63 13.26
N VAL A 177 -7.36 -1.47 12.04
CA VAL A 177 -6.69 -1.85 10.80
C VAL A 177 -5.99 -0.63 10.24
N LYS A 178 -4.70 -0.77 9.95
CA LYS A 178 -3.92 0.25 9.26
C LYS A 178 -4.09 0.07 7.75
N VAL A 179 -4.50 1.09 7.02
CA VAL A 179 -4.65 1.01 5.57
C VAL A 179 -3.51 1.77 4.91
N TYR A 180 -2.84 1.10 3.97
CA TYR A 180 -1.88 1.69 3.05
C TYR A 180 -2.52 1.72 1.69
N THR A 181 -2.30 2.80 0.95
CA THR A 181 -2.89 2.99 -0.37
C THR A 181 -1.80 3.15 -1.39
N TYR A 182 -2.02 2.64 -2.59
CA TYR A 182 -1.14 2.82 -3.72
C TYR A 182 -1.99 3.19 -4.93
N GLN A 183 -1.73 4.38 -5.47
CA GLN A 183 -2.33 4.81 -6.72
C GLN A 183 -1.39 4.47 -7.88
N GLY A 184 -1.79 3.51 -8.71
CA GLY A 184 -1.10 3.04 -9.91
C GLY A 184 -1.02 4.08 -11.03
N THR A 185 -0.55 3.66 -12.20
CA THR A 185 -0.60 4.53 -13.39
C THR A 185 -2.00 4.49 -13.98
N PRO A 186 -2.70 5.62 -14.08
CA PRO A 186 -3.96 5.63 -14.81
C PRO A 186 -3.76 5.35 -16.29
N ASP A 187 -4.71 4.63 -16.91
CA ASP A 187 -4.79 4.57 -18.36
C ASP A 187 -5.35 5.89 -18.92
N ASP A 188 -4.47 6.87 -19.13
CA ASP A 188 -4.84 8.20 -19.64
C ASP A 188 -5.10 8.26 -21.16
N LYS A 189 -5.18 7.10 -21.86
CA LYS A 189 -5.52 7.07 -23.28
C LYS A 189 -6.84 7.76 -23.53
N ILE A 190 -6.95 8.51 -24.64
CA ILE A 190 -8.20 9.22 -24.98
C ILE A 190 -9.40 8.29 -25.22
N THR A 191 -9.13 7.00 -25.45
CA THR A 191 -10.12 5.94 -25.59
C THR A 191 -10.61 5.39 -24.25
N ASN A 192 -9.88 5.62 -23.16
CA ASN A 192 -10.34 5.26 -21.83
C ASN A 192 -11.43 6.26 -21.41
N LEU A 193 -12.58 5.73 -21.02
CA LEU A 193 -13.72 6.52 -20.57
C LEU A 193 -13.52 7.04 -19.14
N ASP A 194 -12.74 6.29 -18.35
CA ASP A 194 -12.50 6.54 -16.95
C ASP A 194 -11.22 7.35 -16.69
N ARG A 195 -10.53 7.74 -17.76
CA ARG A 195 -9.37 8.64 -17.72
C ARG A 195 -9.68 9.90 -16.90
N PHE A 196 -8.64 10.44 -16.27
CA PHE A 196 -8.76 11.72 -15.59
C PHE A 196 -9.07 12.85 -16.59
N PRO A 197 -10.19 13.60 -16.43
CA PRO A 197 -10.51 14.70 -17.34
C PRO A 197 -9.52 15.86 -17.25
N SER A 198 -8.94 16.06 -16.07
CA SER A 198 -7.91 17.06 -15.80
C SER A 198 -6.97 16.64 -14.68
N ILE A 199 -5.84 17.33 -14.56
CA ILE A 199 -4.89 17.16 -13.44
C ILE A 199 -5.59 17.44 -12.10
N ALA A 200 -6.53 18.40 -12.06
CA ALA A 200 -7.24 18.73 -10.83
C ALA A 200 -8.18 17.59 -10.38
N ASP A 201 -8.76 16.85 -11.32
CA ASP A 201 -9.58 15.69 -11.02
C ASP A 201 -8.72 14.54 -10.48
N ARG A 202 -7.57 14.29 -11.13
CA ARG A 202 -6.56 13.34 -10.63
C ARG A 202 -6.12 13.68 -9.22
N ASP A 203 -5.72 14.94 -8.97
CA ASP A 203 -5.27 15.40 -7.66
C ASP A 203 -6.37 15.26 -6.58
N SER A 204 -7.65 15.40 -6.98
CA SER A 204 -8.77 15.23 -6.06
C SER A 204 -8.94 13.76 -5.66
N ILE A 205 -8.78 12.83 -6.59
CA ILE A 205 -8.79 11.39 -6.30
C ILE A 205 -7.56 10.98 -5.49
N THR A 206 -6.36 11.45 -5.85
CA THR A 206 -5.14 11.21 -5.07
C THR A 206 -5.28 11.65 -3.61
N LYS A 207 -5.92 12.79 -3.35
CA LYS A 207 -6.20 13.24 -1.97
C LYS A 207 -7.06 12.25 -1.19
N GLU A 208 -7.96 11.52 -1.84
CA GLU A 208 -8.80 10.53 -1.17
C GLU A 208 -8.01 9.25 -0.82
N TYR A 209 -7.09 8.80 -1.68
CA TYR A 209 -6.12 7.74 -1.34
C TYR A 209 -5.30 8.16 -0.12
N GLU A 210 -4.72 9.37 -0.16
CA GLU A 210 -3.96 9.92 0.96
C GLU A 210 -4.79 10.01 2.24
N ARG A 211 -6.05 10.42 2.12
CA ARG A 211 -6.96 10.59 3.25
C ARG A 211 -7.26 9.25 3.92
N LEU A 212 -7.55 8.21 3.14
CA LEU A 212 -7.78 6.85 3.65
C LEU A 212 -6.56 6.35 4.43
N ALA A 213 -5.37 6.42 3.83
CA ALA A 213 -4.16 5.94 4.48
C ALA A 213 -3.82 6.75 5.74
N LYS A 214 -3.78 8.08 5.65
CA LYS A 214 -3.39 8.96 6.76
C LYS A 214 -4.34 8.82 7.95
N GLN A 215 -5.66 8.73 7.71
CA GLN A 215 -6.64 8.64 8.80
C GLN A 215 -6.67 7.28 9.49
N THR A 216 -6.20 6.22 8.83
CA THR A 216 -6.06 4.87 9.43
C THR A 216 -4.65 4.62 9.97
N GLY A 217 -3.74 5.60 9.88
CA GLY A 217 -2.38 5.54 10.41
C GLY A 217 -1.37 4.85 9.49
N GLY A 218 -1.72 4.62 8.21
CA GLY A 218 -0.81 4.15 7.18
C GLY A 218 -0.24 5.26 6.30
N ARG A 219 0.26 4.88 5.13
CA ARG A 219 0.90 5.76 4.14
C ARG A 219 0.29 5.55 2.76
N SER A 220 0.29 6.62 1.98
CA SER A 220 -0.12 6.58 0.57
C SER A 220 1.11 6.65 -0.32
N TYR A 221 1.06 5.87 -1.39
CA TYR A 221 2.07 5.76 -2.43
C TYR A 221 1.43 6.10 -3.78
N ILE A 222 2.20 6.66 -4.71
CA ILE A 222 1.75 7.03 -6.05
C ILE A 222 2.79 6.58 -7.08
N TYR A 223 2.35 6.04 -8.21
CA TYR A 223 3.23 5.48 -9.24
C TYR A 223 4.08 6.53 -10.00
N THR A 224 3.70 7.81 -9.95
CA THR A 224 4.28 8.88 -10.80
C THR A 224 5.78 9.13 -10.62
N THR A 225 6.48 8.43 -9.72
CA THR A 225 7.93 8.55 -9.48
C THR A 225 8.77 7.42 -10.06
N GLY A 226 8.22 6.52 -10.90
CA GLY A 226 9.01 5.47 -11.54
C GLY A 226 9.46 4.43 -10.52
N ILE A 227 8.72 3.34 -10.43
CA ILE A 227 8.90 2.33 -9.39
C ILE A 227 10.03 1.40 -9.77
N ALA A 228 11.23 1.90 -9.48
CA ALA A 228 12.39 1.05 -9.39
C ALA A 228 12.37 0.15 -8.16
N GLN A 229 11.33 0.08 -7.30
CA GLN A 229 11.22 -0.96 -6.27
C GLN A 229 9.81 -0.97 -5.62
N PHE A 230 8.85 -1.73 -6.17
CA PHE A 230 7.62 -2.04 -5.44
C PHE A 230 7.95 -2.81 -4.15
N SER A 231 9.00 -3.65 -4.24
CA SER A 231 9.65 -4.29 -3.10
C SER A 231 10.03 -3.35 -1.94
N LEU A 232 10.47 -2.11 -2.20
CA LEU A 232 10.75 -1.14 -1.13
C LEU A 232 9.47 -0.67 -0.45
N VAL A 233 8.43 -0.39 -1.23
CA VAL A 233 7.12 0.01 -0.68
C VAL A 233 6.60 -1.07 0.25
N LEU A 234 6.63 -2.34 -0.20
CA LEU A 234 6.17 -3.43 0.62
C LEU A 234 7.03 -3.63 1.88
N GLN A 235 8.36 -3.49 1.77
CA GLN A 235 9.25 -3.54 2.92
C GLN A 235 8.93 -2.44 3.95
N GLU A 236 8.69 -1.21 3.49
CA GLU A 236 8.27 -0.10 4.36
C GLU A 236 6.95 -0.41 5.07
N ILE A 237 5.96 -0.92 4.33
CA ILE A 237 4.64 -1.29 4.87
C ILE A 237 4.81 -2.36 5.95
N LEU A 238 5.58 -3.42 5.68
CA LEU A 238 5.79 -4.51 6.64
C LEU A 238 6.43 -4.00 7.93
N CYS A 239 7.44 -3.15 7.84
CA CYS A 239 8.10 -2.59 9.02
C CYS A 239 7.22 -1.59 9.78
N ASP A 240 6.54 -0.68 9.07
CA ASP A 240 5.66 0.31 9.67
C ASP A 240 4.44 -0.36 10.34
N SER A 241 3.96 -1.49 9.79
CA SER A 241 2.81 -2.26 10.31
C SER A 241 3.07 -2.93 11.67
N LEU A 242 4.32 -3.04 12.12
CA LEU A 242 4.61 -3.56 13.47
C LEU A 242 4.18 -2.58 14.58
N THR A 243 4.04 -1.31 14.22
CA THR A 243 3.51 -0.28 15.11
C THR A 243 1.99 -0.25 15.08
N LEU A 244 1.37 0.08 16.22
CA LEU A 244 -0.08 0.25 16.28
C LEU A 244 -0.53 1.44 15.42
N PRO A 245 -1.76 1.42 14.87
CA PRO A 245 -2.33 2.55 14.15
C PRO A 245 -2.27 3.83 14.99
N ASN A 246 -1.60 4.87 14.48
CA ASN A 246 -1.62 6.20 15.08
C ASN A 246 -2.80 6.99 14.51
N ILE A 247 -4.01 6.68 15.01
CA ILE A 247 -5.24 7.30 14.53
C ILE A 247 -5.21 8.81 14.89
N PRO A 248 -5.33 9.71 13.90
CA PRO A 248 -5.39 11.15 14.16
C PRO A 248 -6.54 11.45 15.13
N LYS A 249 -6.23 12.07 16.27
CA LYS A 249 -7.27 12.48 17.22
C LYS A 249 -8.18 13.51 16.53
N PRO A 250 -9.52 13.43 16.66
CA PRO A 250 -10.49 14.25 15.91
C PRO A 250 -10.42 15.77 16.17
N ASN A 251 -9.42 16.28 16.91
CA ASN A 251 -9.24 17.69 17.23
C ASN A 251 -7.78 18.18 17.21
N LYS A 252 -6.81 17.39 16.70
CA LYS A 252 -5.51 17.97 16.36
C LYS A 252 -5.65 18.59 14.98
N LYS A 253 -5.82 19.93 14.94
CA LYS A 253 -5.54 20.72 13.73
C LYS A 253 -4.28 20.14 13.07
N ALA A 254 -4.32 19.95 11.76
CA ALA A 254 -3.11 19.67 10.97
C ALA A 254 -1.97 20.58 11.47
N PRO A 255 -0.72 20.10 11.55
CA PRO A 255 0.39 20.96 11.91
C PRO A 255 0.31 22.17 10.99
N ASP A 256 0.12 23.34 11.60
CA ASP A 256 -0.08 24.58 10.89
C ASP A 256 1.07 24.72 9.88
N CYS A 257 0.79 25.06 8.62
CA CYS A 257 1.86 25.36 7.66
C CYS A 257 2.84 26.39 8.26
N ASN A 258 2.37 27.25 9.17
CA ASN A 258 3.21 28.16 9.94
C ASN A 258 4.27 27.47 10.82
N GLN A 259 4.01 26.27 11.37
CA GLN A 259 5.02 25.49 12.10
C GLN A 259 6.09 24.93 11.18
N VAL A 260 5.72 24.40 10.02
CA VAL A 260 6.69 23.92 9.02
C VAL A 260 7.50 25.10 8.46
N CYS A 261 6.87 26.22 8.15
CA CYS A 261 7.54 27.45 7.74
C CYS A 261 8.43 28.03 8.85
N ALA A 262 8.03 27.95 10.12
CA ALA A 262 8.85 28.37 11.25
C ALA A 262 10.06 27.45 11.48
N GLN A 263 9.93 26.16 11.14
CA GLN A 263 11.01 25.18 11.24
C GLN A 263 11.84 25.07 9.96
N LEU A 264 11.44 25.72 8.86
CA LEU A 264 12.11 25.63 7.56
C LEU A 264 13.57 26.07 7.64
N SER A 265 13.88 27.11 8.40
CA SER A 265 15.26 27.56 8.63
C SER A 265 16.10 26.51 9.36
N SER A 266 15.53 25.83 10.35
CA SER A 266 16.18 24.72 11.06
C SER A 266 16.39 23.53 10.14
N ILE A 267 15.38 23.18 9.33
CA ILE A 267 15.46 22.07 8.37
C ILE A 267 16.54 22.36 7.31
N ILE A 268 16.56 23.56 6.73
CA ILE A 268 17.59 23.99 5.78
C ILE A 268 18.97 23.95 6.42
N SER A 269 19.09 24.40 7.68
CA SER A 269 20.36 24.33 8.42
C SER A 269 20.83 22.88 8.57
N THR A 270 19.93 21.95 8.94
CA THR A 270 20.28 20.53 9.09
C THR A 270 20.68 19.91 7.75
N VAL A 271 19.99 20.24 6.66
CA VAL A 271 20.34 19.78 5.31
C VAL A 271 21.71 20.32 4.88
N ASN A 272 22.00 21.59 5.14
CA ASN A 272 23.30 22.18 4.83
C ASN A 272 24.42 21.53 5.66
N THR A 273 24.19 21.26 6.94
CA THR A 273 25.15 20.52 7.78
C THR A 273 25.37 19.11 7.25
N LEU A 274 24.32 18.41 6.82
CA LEU A 274 24.45 17.08 6.23
C LEU A 274 25.23 17.13 4.91
N ALA A 275 24.98 18.12 4.05
CA ALA A 275 25.74 18.34 2.82
C ALA A 275 27.22 18.63 3.11
N GLU A 276 27.54 19.44 4.12
CA GLU A 276 28.92 19.67 4.56
C GLU A 276 29.60 18.39 5.07
N ILE A 277 28.87 17.55 5.82
CA ILE A 277 29.39 16.26 6.28
C ILE A 277 29.67 15.36 5.09
N ILE A 278 28.75 15.26 4.13
CA ILE A 278 28.91 14.47 2.92
C ILE A 278 30.12 14.97 2.11
N ASN A 279 30.25 16.29 1.93
CA ASN A 279 31.40 16.87 1.24
C ASN A 279 32.72 16.57 1.95
N LYS A 280 32.77 16.67 3.29
CA LYS A 280 33.96 16.30 4.07
C LYS A 280 34.29 14.81 3.97
N VAL A 281 33.28 13.95 3.88
CA VAL A 281 33.47 12.51 3.65
C VAL A 281 34.02 12.27 2.25
N ILE A 282 33.48 12.92 1.22
CA ILE A 282 33.97 12.85 -0.16
C ILE A 282 35.41 13.36 -0.26
N ASP A 283 35.74 14.50 0.37
CA ASP A 283 37.10 15.05 0.39
C ASP A 283 38.06 14.15 1.20
N SER A 284 37.55 13.40 2.17
CA SER A 284 38.35 12.41 2.90
C SER A 284 38.58 11.12 2.10
N CYS A 285 37.66 10.77 1.19
CA CYS A 285 37.79 9.62 0.28
C CYS A 285 38.64 9.97 -0.95
N CYS A 286 38.56 11.19 -1.46
CA CYS A 286 39.32 11.64 -2.63
C CYS A 286 40.48 12.54 -2.16
N LYS A 287 41.68 11.98 -1.99
CA LYS A 287 42.88 12.78 -1.67
C LYS A 287 43.28 13.65 -2.86
N GLU A 288 43.54 14.93 -2.62
CA GLU A 288 44.28 15.75 -3.60
C GLU A 288 45.75 15.34 -3.59
N GLU A 289 46.22 14.70 -4.67
CA GLU A 289 47.66 14.57 -4.91
C GLU A 289 48.22 15.93 -5.34
N GLY A 290 49.07 16.51 -4.49
CA GLY A 290 49.72 17.78 -4.77
C GLY A 290 50.81 17.68 -5.84
N ASN A 291 50.73 18.58 -6.82
CA ASN A 291 51.78 19.09 -7.73
C ASN A 291 52.32 18.18 -8.85
N ASN A 292 51.81 18.37 -10.07
CA ASN A 292 52.49 19.12 -11.15
C ASN A 292 51.71 19.02 -12.47
N HIS A 293 51.57 20.15 -13.16
CA HIS A 293 51.06 20.32 -14.53
C HIS A 293 50.61 19.07 -15.31
N HIS A 294 49.41 18.57 -15.03
CA HIS A 294 48.44 18.09 -16.01
C HIS A 294 47.07 17.93 -15.33
N ILE A 295 46.00 18.05 -16.10
CA ILE A 295 44.60 18.03 -15.64
C ILE A 295 44.37 16.75 -14.81
N PRO A 296 44.04 16.83 -13.50
CA PRO A 296 43.88 15.64 -12.69
C PRO A 296 42.50 15.03 -12.92
N THR A 297 42.46 13.81 -13.42
CA THR A 297 41.31 12.91 -13.26
C THR A 297 41.23 12.55 -11.78
N LYS A 298 40.12 12.93 -11.11
CA LYS A 298 39.84 12.49 -9.74
C LYS A 298 39.53 10.98 -9.78
N ASP A 299 40.51 10.15 -9.49
CA ASP A 299 40.24 8.76 -9.10
C ASP A 299 39.88 8.75 -7.63
N CYS A 300 38.63 8.38 -7.34
CA CYS A 300 38.14 8.18 -5.98
C CYS A 300 38.04 6.67 -5.75
N ASP A 301 38.86 6.13 -4.84
CA ASP A 301 38.70 4.77 -4.32
C ASP A 301 37.96 4.86 -2.98
N CYS A 302 36.77 4.27 -2.92
CA CYS A 302 35.95 4.11 -1.73
C CYS A 302 35.95 2.65 -1.28
#